data_AF-A0A4U0ZFT6-F1
#
_entry.id   AF-A0A4U0ZFT6-F1
#
_cell.length_a   1.000
_cell.length_b   1.000
_cell.length_c   1.000
_cell.angle_alpha   90.00
_cell.angle_beta   90.00
_cell.angle_gamma   90.00
#
_symmetry.space_group_name_H-M   'P 1'
#
loop_
_entity.id
_entity.type
_entity.pdbx_description
1 polymer ?
#
loop_
_entity_poly.entity_id
_entity_poly.type
_entity_poly.pdbx_seq_one_letter_code
_entity_poly.pdbx_strand_id
1 'polypeptide(L)'
;MNVDKLNHSLTPLFLSKINAAIAVCAAAEPAALSTERFHHLITLRHSLVLRELRRLSEDARSAFAEKELTINRELEALALELKLAAKEEIVGFSRAQKAVKRYKK
;
A
#
# COMPACT_ATOMS: atom_id res chain seq x y z
N MET A 1 5.26 5.03 -5.61
CA MET A 1 4.72 3.89 -6.39
C MET A 1 3.83 4.44 -7.51
N ASN A 2 3.90 3.92 -8.74
CA ASN A 2 3.12 4.43 -9.89
C ASN A 2 1.87 3.57 -10.14
N VAL A 3 0.79 4.17 -10.63
CA VAL A 3 -0.47 3.51 -11.04
C VAL A 3 -0.19 2.39 -12.06
N ASP A 4 0.77 2.61 -12.96
CA ASP A 4 1.14 1.66 -14.01
C ASP A 4 1.73 0.35 -13.47
N LYS A 5 2.21 0.35 -12.21
CA LYS A 5 2.67 -0.86 -11.54
C LYS A 5 1.54 -1.64 -10.85
N LEU A 6 0.42 -0.98 -10.57
CA LEU A 6 -0.73 -1.58 -9.88
C LEU A 6 -1.79 -2.10 -10.86
N ASN A 7 -1.75 -1.65 -12.11
CA ASN A 7 -2.61 -2.13 -13.18
C ASN A 7 -1.89 -3.15 -14.06
N HIS A 8 -2.64 -4.14 -14.54
CA HIS A 8 -2.19 -5.12 -15.52
C HIS A 8 -3.27 -5.30 -16.60
N SER A 9 -2.96 -6.07 -17.64
CA SER A 9 -3.84 -6.24 -18.81
C SER A 9 -5.22 -6.84 -18.51
N LEU A 10 -5.44 -7.40 -17.32
CA LEU A 10 -6.71 -7.99 -16.87
C LEU A 10 -7.34 -7.18 -15.73
N THR A 11 -6.83 -6.00 -15.41
CA THR A 11 -7.39 -5.17 -14.34
C THR A 11 -8.72 -4.57 -14.79
N PRO A 12 -9.83 -4.87 -14.11
CA PRO A 12 -11.11 -4.25 -14.43
C PRO A 12 -11.15 -2.78 -14.02
N LEU A 13 -12.00 -1.99 -14.69
CA LEU A 13 -12.08 -0.53 -14.49
C LEU A 13 -12.33 -0.12 -13.03
N PHE A 14 -13.13 -0.88 -12.28
CA PHE A 14 -13.39 -0.59 -10.87
C PHE A 14 -12.13 -0.78 -10.01
N LEU A 15 -11.27 -1.73 -10.35
CA LEU A 15 -10.03 -2.00 -9.62
C LEU A 15 -8.97 -0.96 -9.99
N SER A 16 -8.91 -0.55 -11.26
CA SER A 16 -8.05 0.54 -11.73
C SER A 16 -8.30 1.85 -10.98
N LYS A 17 -9.57 2.20 -10.69
CA LYS A 17 -9.89 3.38 -9.86
C LYS A 17 -9.32 3.30 -8.44
N ILE A 18 -9.39 2.13 -7.81
CA ILE A 18 -8.83 1.92 -6.47
C ILE A 18 -7.30 1.92 -6.52
N ASN A 19 -6.70 1.29 -7.53
CA ASN A 19 -5.26 1.32 -7.75
C ASN A 19 -4.74 2.77 -7.95
N ALA A 20 -5.48 3.60 -8.69
CA ALA A 20 -5.15 5.02 -8.83
C ALA A 20 -5.19 5.75 -7.48
N ALA A 21 -6.22 5.53 -6.68
CA ALA A 21 -6.31 6.11 -5.34
C ALA A 21 -5.18 5.65 -4.42
N ILE A 22 -4.78 4.37 -4.50
CA ILE A 22 -3.64 3.82 -3.75
C ILE A 22 -2.34 4.48 -4.19
N ALA A 23 -2.12 4.63 -5.49
CA ALA A 23 -0.90 5.27 -6.00
C ALA A 23 -0.80 6.74 -5.56
N VAL A 24 -1.90 7.49 -5.59
CA VAL A 24 -1.95 8.86 -5.07
C VAL A 24 -1.65 8.88 -3.57
N CYS A 25 -2.26 7.98 -2.80
CA CYS A 25 -2.02 7.87 -1.37
C CYS A 25 -0.56 7.50 -1.04
N ALA A 26 0.07 6.64 -1.86
CA ALA A 26 1.45 6.20 -1.71
C ALA A 26 2.49 7.19 -2.27
N ALA A 27 2.06 8.14 -3.10
CA ALA A 27 2.90 9.22 -3.62
C ALA A 27 2.84 10.48 -2.75
N ALA A 28 1.94 10.52 -1.74
CA ALA A 28 1.91 11.59 -0.77
C ALA A 28 3.20 11.61 0.07
N GLU A 29 3.64 12.80 0.43
CA GLU A 29 4.77 13.00 1.35
C GLU A 29 4.56 12.20 2.65
N PRO A 30 5.61 11.65 3.28
CA PRO A 30 5.50 10.82 4.48
C PRO A 30 4.69 11.48 5.61
N ALA A 31 4.81 12.81 5.76
CA ALA A 31 4.07 13.59 6.76
C ALA A 31 2.57 13.75 6.45
N ALA A 32 2.17 13.57 5.19
CA ALA A 32 0.78 13.65 4.72
C ALA A 32 0.17 12.26 4.45
N LEU A 33 0.96 11.20 4.57
CA LEU A 33 0.50 9.83 4.32
C LEU A 33 -0.40 9.37 5.46
N SER A 34 -1.70 9.34 5.20
CA SER A 34 -2.67 8.75 6.13
C SER A 34 -2.59 7.23 6.04
N THR A 35 -1.91 6.61 7.03
CA THR A 35 -1.83 5.15 7.16
C THR A 35 -3.21 4.50 7.25
N GLU A 36 -4.18 5.17 7.88
CA GLU A 36 -5.57 4.72 7.95
C GLU A 36 -6.23 4.70 6.56
N ARG A 37 -6.04 5.77 5.77
CA ARG A 37 -6.54 5.84 4.41
C ARG A 37 -5.91 4.78 3.52
N PHE A 38 -4.60 4.59 3.63
CA PHE A 38 -3.87 3.56 2.90
C PHE A 38 -4.39 2.17 3.24
N HIS A 39 -4.52 1.85 4.54
CA HIS A 39 -5.07 0.58 5.00
C HIS A 39 -6.49 0.34 4.46
N HIS A 40 -7.38 1.34 4.56
CA HIS A 40 -8.73 1.25 4.03
C HIS A 40 -8.76 0.94 2.52
N LEU A 41 -7.93 1.61 1.73
CA LEU A 41 -7.85 1.39 0.28
C LEU A 41 -7.32 -0.01 -0.05
N ILE A 42 -6.33 -0.52 0.69
CA ILE A 42 -5.81 -1.88 0.53
C ILE A 42 -6.87 -2.93 0.88
N THR A 43 -7.61 -2.76 1.98
CA THR A 43 -8.71 -3.67 2.35
C THR A 43 -9.82 -3.68 1.29
N LEU A 44 -10.16 -2.50 0.77
CA LEU A 44 -11.16 -2.36 -0.29
C LEU A 44 -10.69 -3.04 -1.59
N ARG A 45 -9.43 -2.84 -1.98
CA ARG A 45 -8.80 -3.53 -3.12
C ARG A 45 -8.90 -5.04 -2.99
N HIS A 46 -8.55 -5.59 -1.82
CA HIS A 46 -8.61 -7.03 -1.56
C HIS A 46 -10.02 -7.60 -1.77
N SER A 47 -11.03 -6.92 -1.25
CA SER A 47 -12.44 -7.33 -1.41
C SER A 47 -12.88 -7.33 -2.87
N LEU A 48 -12.43 -6.35 -3.66
CA LEU A 48 -12.70 -6.25 -5.10
C LEU A 48 -11.99 -7.34 -5.91
N VAL A 49 -10.74 -7.66 -5.57
CA VAL A 49 -9.97 -8.76 -6.18
C VAL A 49 -10.65 -10.10 -5.92
N LEU A 50 -11.07 -10.39 -4.68
CA LEU A 50 -11.81 -11.61 -4.35
C LEU A 50 -13.16 -11.69 -5.06
N ARG A 51 -13.85 -10.55 -5.23
CA ARG A 51 -15.09 -10.49 -6.00
C ARG A 51 -14.84 -10.84 -7.48
N GLU A 52 -13.77 -10.30 -8.07
CA GLU A 52 -13.44 -10.56 -9.47
C GLU A 52 -13.00 -12.00 -9.69
N LEU A 53 -12.15 -12.55 -8.81
CA LEU A 53 -11.75 -13.96 -8.85
C LEU A 53 -12.95 -14.92 -8.87
N ARG A 54 -13.98 -14.64 -8.05
CA ARG A 54 -15.21 -15.45 -8.02
C ARG A 54 -16.05 -15.34 -9.30
N ARG A 55 -15.94 -14.24 -10.04
CA ARG A 55 -16.69 -13.97 -11.27
C ARG A 55 -16.05 -14.63 -12.50
N LEU A 56 -14.73 -14.76 -12.51
CA LEU A 56 -13.97 -15.27 -13.65
C LEU A 56 -14.09 -16.80 -13.79
N SER A 57 -14.03 -17.28 -15.04
CA SER A 57 -13.86 -18.70 -15.37
C SER A 57 -12.49 -19.21 -14.91
N GLU A 58 -12.30 -20.52 -14.84
CA GLU A 58 -11.09 -21.14 -14.28
C GLU A 58 -9.79 -20.66 -14.96
N ASP A 59 -9.76 -20.66 -16.31
CA ASP A 59 -8.59 -20.19 -17.07
C ASP A 59 -8.30 -18.69 -16.85
N ALA A 60 -9.33 -17.86 -16.90
CA ALA A 60 -9.20 -16.41 -16.70
C ALA A 60 -8.85 -16.05 -15.26
N ARG A 61 -9.33 -16.85 -14.29
CA ARG A 61 -9.06 -16.69 -12.86
C ARG A 61 -7.60 -16.94 -12.54
N SER A 62 -7.01 -18.01 -13.08
CA SER A 62 -5.59 -18.32 -12.87
C SER A 62 -4.69 -17.22 -13.42
N ALA A 63 -4.93 -16.78 -14.67
CA ALA A 63 -4.17 -15.69 -15.28
C ALA A 63 -4.32 -14.34 -14.56
N PHE A 64 -5.51 -14.06 -14.01
CA PHE A 64 -5.75 -12.87 -13.20
C PHE A 64 -5.03 -12.98 -11.84
N ALA A 65 -5.12 -14.13 -11.16
CA ALA A 65 -4.50 -14.37 -9.87
C ALA A 65 -2.98 -14.24 -9.88
N GLU A 66 -2.31 -14.76 -10.92
CA GLU A 66 -0.84 -14.67 -11.06
C GLU A 66 -0.37 -13.21 -11.18
N LYS A 67 -1.07 -12.41 -11.98
CA LYS A 67 -0.76 -10.98 -12.13
C LYS A 67 -1.03 -10.21 -10.85
N GLU A 68 -2.15 -10.50 -10.19
CA GLU A 68 -2.50 -9.90 -8.90
C GLU A 68 -1.53 -10.28 -7.76
N LEU A 69 -0.98 -11.50 -7.78
CA LEU A 69 0.03 -11.93 -6.82
C LEU A 69 1.30 -11.08 -6.92
N THR A 70 1.70 -10.74 -8.13
CA THR A 70 2.87 -9.88 -8.38
C THR A 70 2.65 -8.49 -7.78
N ILE A 71 1.48 -7.91 -8.02
CA ILE A 71 1.12 -6.59 -7.47
C ILE A 71 1.01 -6.64 -5.94
N ASN A 72 0.45 -7.70 -5.38
CA ASN A 72 0.37 -7.86 -3.92
C ASN A 72 1.76 -7.91 -3.27
N ARG A 73 2.75 -8.56 -3.90
CA ARG A 73 4.13 -8.56 -3.41
C ARG A 73 4.75 -7.17 -3.40
N GLU A 74 4.49 -6.36 -4.43
CA GLU A 74 4.95 -4.96 -4.46
C GLU A 74 4.28 -4.11 -3.37
N LEU A 75 2.98 -4.30 -3.16
CA LEU A 75 2.24 -3.62 -2.09
C LEU A 75 2.74 -4.02 -0.70
N GLU A 76 3.10 -5.29 -0.51
CA GLU A 76 3.66 -5.80 0.74
C GLU A 76 5.05 -5.20 1.01
N ALA A 77 5.91 -5.14 -0.01
CA ALA A 77 7.22 -4.49 0.10
C ALA A 77 7.09 -3.02 0.51
N LEU A 78 6.17 -2.27 -0.12
CA LEU A 78 5.91 -0.88 0.26
C LEU A 78 5.40 -0.76 1.70
N ALA A 79 4.47 -1.62 2.11
CA ALA A 79 3.95 -1.62 3.48
C ALA A 79 5.06 -1.90 4.52
N LEU A 80 6.02 -2.76 4.18
CA LEU A 80 7.18 -3.03 5.01
C LEU A 80 8.12 -1.82 5.09
N GLU A 81 8.39 -1.14 3.98
CA GLU A 81 9.20 0.09 3.94
C GLU A 81 8.57 1.19 4.82
N LEU A 82 7.26 1.42 4.68
CA LEU A 82 6.53 2.39 5.50
C LEU A 82 6.61 2.06 6.99
N LYS A 83 6.50 0.77 7.35
CA LYS A 83 6.65 0.31 8.73
C LYS A 83 8.05 0.55 9.29
N LEU A 84 9.09 0.33 8.48
CA LEU A 84 10.48 0.57 8.87
C LEU A 84 10.74 2.07 9.06
N ALA A 85 10.27 2.92 8.14
CA ALA A 85 10.38 4.37 8.25
C ALA A 85 9.73 4.90 9.53
N ALA A 86 8.51 4.45 9.86
CA ALA A 86 7.82 4.84 11.09
C ALA A 86 8.59 4.40 12.36
N LYS A 87 9.23 3.22 12.33
CA LYS A 87 10.06 2.74 13.45
C LYS A 87 11.29 3.63 13.66
N GLU A 88 11.96 4.04 12.59
CA GLU A 88 13.13 4.92 12.66
C GLU A 88 12.75 6.30 13.21
N GLU A 89 11.60 6.84 12.80
CA GLU A 89 11.09 8.12 13.29
C GLU A 89 10.84 8.09 14.81
N ILE A 90 10.20 7.02 15.33
CA ILE A 90 9.98 6.85 16.77
C ILE A 90 11.29 6.78 17.55
N VAL A 91 12.29 6.06 17.03
CA VAL A 91 13.62 5.95 17.64
C VAL A 91 14.32 7.32 17.65
N GLY A 92 14.25 8.06 16.54
CA GLY A 92 14.75 9.42 16.42
C GLY A 92 14.10 10.37 17.42
N PHE A 93 12.77 10.33 17.53
CA PHE A 93 12.00 11.13 18.49
C PHE A 93 12.39 10.81 19.94
N SER A 94 12.56 9.54 20.29
CA SER A 94 13.02 9.13 21.63
C SER A 94 14.42 9.68 21.96
N ARG A 95 15.34 9.67 20.98
CA ARG A 95 16.69 10.24 21.12
C ARG A 95 16.64 11.76 21.26
N ALA A 96 15.84 12.44 20.45
CA ALA A 96 15.64 13.89 20.54
C ALA A 96 15.06 14.30 21.91
N GLN A 97 14.07 13.56 22.41
CA GLN A 97 13.48 13.80 23.74
C GLN A 97 14.51 13.61 24.87
N LYS A 98 15.38 12.61 24.77
CA LYS A 98 16.50 12.41 25.72
C LYS A 98 17.53 13.54 25.64
N ALA A 99 17.85 14.04 24.45
CA ALA A 99 18.77 15.16 24.28
C ALA A 99 18.20 16.45 24.88
N VAL A 100 16.95 16.80 24.60
CA VAL A 100 16.28 17.99 25.18
C VAL A 100 16.25 17.93 26.71
N LYS A 101 16.04 16.75 27.31
CA LYS A 101 16.10 16.57 28.77
C LYS A 101 17.51 16.79 29.35
N ARG A 102 18.58 16.59 28.57
CA ARG A 102 19.97 16.84 29.00
C ARG A 102 20.36 18.32 28.94
N TYR A 103 19.80 19.09 28.01
CA TYR A 103 20.06 20.53 27.85
C TYR A 103 19.22 21.44 28.76
N LYS A 104 18.20 20.90 29.45
CA LYS A 104 17.39 21.63 30.46
C LYS A 104 18.00 21.57 31.88
N LYS A 105 19.20 21.03 32.04
CA LYS A 105 20.02 21.12 33.25
C LYS A 105 21.10 22.17 33.04
#